data_AF-A0A545WDL4-F1
#
_entry.id   AF-A0A545WDL4-F1
#
_cell.length_a   1.000
_cell.length_b   1.000
_cell.length_c   1.000
_cell.angle_alpha   90.00
_cell.angle_beta   90.00
_cell.angle_gamma   90.00
#
_symmetry.space_group_name_H-M   'P 1'
#
loop_
_entity.id
_entity.type
_entity.pdbx_description
1 polymer ?
#
loop_
_entity_poly.entity_id
_entity_poly.type
_entity_poly.pdbx_seq_one_letter_code
_entity_poly.pdbx_strand_id
1 'polypeptide(L)'
;MLDRGEEPPFDLPPAGAAEPATAPTDGAQFRELLYRGLPASYKLRNYDIASPRDDVVTYLKQELDMRRFKTLLGHLSWAGFIYPCRPLHAQLSIGRKLVINERTDLHLVLDNTSKRLYLKPIPGILFIPQFWTEYLSCLLFSYTALISYESDFYIAKAEHLLPAQVDWPQWQSIVHQLDTTNIYHKIHPRFIYGELRLMRIDAILMLTGQRLIPSFAGRWNQYRTFVTNNVTYIATATVFTGLILAAMQVGLSTDRLKSSRAYQAASEGFNVFTILFLLWFFGALSLFLAWVFVLNCFERRKSDKKRREHFQAY
;
A
#
# COMPACT_ATOMS: atom_id res chain seq x y z
N MET A 1 -36.26 12.83 37.65
CA MET A 1 -37.03 13.99 37.19
C MET A 1 -36.24 14.67 36.08
N LEU A 2 -36.60 14.40 34.83
CA LEU A 2 -36.53 15.31 33.69
C LEU A 2 -37.27 14.59 32.57
N ASP A 3 -38.59 14.63 32.70
CA ASP A 3 -39.53 14.38 31.63
C ASP A 3 -39.70 15.70 30.88
N ARG A 4 -39.38 15.68 29.58
CA ARG A 4 -40.03 16.54 28.58
C ARG A 4 -39.72 15.96 27.20
N GLY A 5 -40.74 15.35 26.62
CA GLY A 5 -40.77 14.98 25.23
C GLY A 5 -40.63 16.21 24.34
N GLU A 6 -39.55 16.22 23.56
CA GLU A 6 -39.49 16.94 22.29
C GLU A 6 -39.41 15.86 21.21
N GLU A 7 -40.47 15.74 20.41
CA GLU A 7 -40.46 14.95 19.20
C GLU A 7 -39.43 15.54 18.21
N PRO A 8 -38.62 14.72 17.51
CA PRO A 8 -37.68 15.23 16.53
C PRO A 8 -38.42 15.89 15.34
N PRO A 9 -37.97 17.05 14.84
CA PRO A 9 -38.73 17.92 13.92
C PRO A 9 -38.77 17.44 12.45
N PHE A 10 -38.54 16.16 12.19
CA PHE A 10 -38.47 15.63 10.82
C PHE A 10 -39.30 14.36 10.67
N ASP A 11 -40.54 14.53 10.23
CA ASP A 11 -41.35 13.48 9.59
C ASP A 11 -40.64 13.04 8.31
N LEU A 12 -39.79 12.01 8.42
CA LEU A 12 -39.31 11.30 7.24
C LEU A 12 -40.44 10.36 6.76
N PRO A 13 -40.86 10.45 5.49
CA PRO A 13 -41.83 9.50 4.96
C PRO A 13 -41.24 8.08 5.05
N PRO A 14 -42.09 7.04 5.28
CA PRO A 14 -41.62 5.68 5.36
C PRO A 14 -40.89 5.34 4.06
N ALA A 15 -39.61 4.98 4.19
CA ALA A 15 -38.78 4.53 3.10
C ALA A 15 -39.57 3.45 2.34
N GLY A 16 -39.97 3.78 1.10
CA GLY A 16 -40.61 2.83 0.20
C GLY A 16 -39.76 1.57 0.19
N ALA A 17 -40.38 0.45 0.51
CA ALA A 17 -39.75 -0.85 0.56
C ALA A 17 -38.96 -1.07 -0.73
N ALA A 18 -37.65 -0.88 -0.67
CA ALA A 18 -36.75 -1.41 -1.66
C ALA A 18 -36.92 -2.93 -1.56
N GLU A 19 -37.60 -3.51 -2.55
CA GLU A 19 -37.67 -4.96 -2.70
C GLU A 19 -36.26 -5.53 -2.47
N PRO A 20 -36.09 -6.48 -1.54
CA PRO A 20 -34.81 -7.15 -1.39
C PRO A 20 -34.49 -7.78 -2.74
N ALA A 21 -33.35 -7.42 -3.33
CA ALA A 21 -32.88 -7.95 -4.60
C ALA A 21 -33.01 -9.48 -4.56
N THR A 22 -34.06 -9.99 -5.22
CA THR A 22 -34.38 -11.41 -5.25
C THR A 22 -33.19 -12.13 -5.85
N ALA A 23 -32.63 -13.09 -5.12
CA ALA A 23 -31.54 -13.91 -5.60
C ALA A 23 -31.92 -14.51 -6.97
N PRO A 24 -31.05 -14.43 -7.99
CA PRO A 24 -31.36 -14.95 -9.31
C PRO A 24 -31.62 -16.44 -9.18
N THR A 25 -32.89 -16.82 -9.34
CA THR A 25 -33.39 -18.19 -9.18
C THR A 25 -33.02 -19.05 -10.40
N ASP A 26 -32.52 -18.41 -11.46
CA ASP A 26 -32.15 -19.04 -12.72
C ASP A 26 -30.62 -19.07 -12.89
N GLY A 27 -30.06 -20.28 -13.02
CA GLY A 27 -28.62 -20.50 -13.12
C GLY A 27 -27.97 -19.81 -14.33
N ALA A 28 -28.76 -19.52 -15.37
CA ALA A 28 -28.32 -18.74 -16.53
C ALA A 28 -28.12 -17.25 -16.19
N GLN A 29 -29.07 -16.63 -15.46
CA GLN A 29 -28.96 -15.23 -15.02
C GLN A 29 -27.81 -15.04 -14.03
N PHE A 30 -27.61 -16.00 -13.13
CA PHE A 30 -26.47 -16.02 -12.21
C PHE A 30 -25.13 -16.01 -12.97
N ARG A 31 -24.99 -16.84 -14.00
CA ARG A 31 -23.78 -16.91 -14.83
C ARG A 31 -23.51 -15.61 -15.59
N GLU A 32 -24.56 -15.02 -16.16
CA GLU A 32 -24.50 -13.71 -16.82
C GLU A 32 -23.98 -12.62 -15.88
N LEU A 33 -24.55 -12.51 -14.68
CA LEU A 33 -24.11 -11.55 -13.65
C LEU A 33 -22.68 -11.81 -13.19
N LEU A 34 -22.31 -13.07 -13.03
CA LEU A 34 -20.97 -13.48 -12.65
C LEU A 34 -19.95 -13.13 -13.73
N TYR A 35 -20.25 -13.39 -15.01
CA TYR A 35 -19.39 -13.04 -16.14
C TYR A 35 -19.26 -11.54 -16.39
N ARG A 36 -20.27 -10.74 -16.03
CA ARG A 36 -20.24 -9.28 -16.13
C ARG A 36 -19.27 -8.63 -15.15
N GLY A 37 -19.07 -9.24 -13.98
CA GLY A 37 -18.15 -8.73 -12.97
C GLY A 37 -16.71 -9.23 -13.07
N LEU A 38 -16.44 -10.19 -13.97
CA LEU A 38 -15.09 -10.73 -14.18
C LEU A 38 -14.24 -9.78 -15.05
N PRO A 39 -12.92 -9.72 -14.83
CA PRO A 39 -12.06 -8.97 -15.72
C PRO A 39 -11.98 -9.62 -17.10
N ALA A 40 -11.58 -8.84 -18.11
CA ALA A 40 -11.44 -9.34 -19.47
C ALA A 40 -10.36 -10.42 -19.60
N SER A 41 -9.28 -10.31 -18.83
CA SER A 41 -8.19 -11.29 -18.80
C SER A 41 -7.43 -11.21 -17.49
N TYR A 42 -6.71 -12.28 -17.14
CA TYR A 42 -5.79 -12.27 -16.01
C TYR A 42 -4.47 -12.93 -16.40
N LYS A 43 -3.40 -12.52 -15.72
CA LYS A 43 -2.06 -13.08 -15.92
C LYS A 43 -1.89 -14.31 -15.06
N LEU A 44 -1.57 -15.44 -15.66
CA LEU A 44 -1.19 -16.65 -14.93
C LEU A 44 0.22 -16.49 -14.34
N ARG A 45 0.56 -17.39 -13.43
CA ARG A 45 1.87 -17.41 -12.77
C ARG A 45 3.04 -17.63 -13.72
N ASN A 46 2.78 -18.29 -14.84
CA ASN A 46 3.74 -18.51 -15.93
C ASN A 46 3.86 -17.30 -16.88
N TYR A 47 3.20 -16.18 -16.58
CA TYR A 47 3.12 -14.96 -17.41
C TYR A 47 2.27 -15.08 -18.68
N ASP A 48 1.56 -16.20 -18.87
CA ASP A 48 0.57 -16.32 -19.92
C ASP A 48 -0.72 -15.58 -19.53
N ILE A 49 -1.57 -15.34 -20.52
CA ILE A 49 -2.83 -14.64 -20.36
C ILE A 49 -3.94 -15.65 -20.60
N ALA A 50 -4.89 -15.76 -19.66
CA ALA A 50 -6.11 -16.54 -19.87
C ALA A 50 -7.36 -15.71 -19.58
N SER A 51 -8.49 -16.23 -20.06
CA SER A 51 -9.80 -15.71 -19.74
C SER A 51 -10.26 -16.27 -18.39
N PRO A 52 -10.71 -15.42 -17.45
CA PRO A 52 -11.33 -15.90 -16.21
C PRO A 52 -12.60 -16.72 -16.45
N ARG A 53 -13.20 -16.64 -17.64
CA ARG A 53 -14.40 -17.40 -17.99
C ARG A 53 -14.11 -18.90 -18.14
N ASP A 54 -12.88 -19.26 -18.46
CA ASP A 54 -12.47 -20.66 -18.68
C ASP A 54 -12.36 -21.40 -17.34
N ASP A 55 -11.83 -20.73 -16.30
CA ASP A 55 -11.75 -21.24 -14.93
C ASP A 55 -11.81 -20.11 -13.90
N VAL A 56 -13.03 -19.83 -13.43
CA VAL A 56 -13.31 -18.79 -12.44
C VAL A 56 -12.68 -19.10 -11.08
N VAL A 57 -12.67 -20.37 -10.67
CA VAL A 57 -12.19 -20.78 -9.35
C VAL A 57 -10.69 -20.63 -9.26
N THR A 58 -9.96 -21.05 -10.29
CA THR A 58 -8.51 -20.87 -10.36
C THR A 58 -8.13 -19.40 -10.43
N TYR A 59 -8.89 -18.60 -11.20
CA TYR A 59 -8.75 -17.14 -11.20
C TYR A 59 -8.88 -16.57 -9.78
N LEU A 60 -9.95 -16.86 -9.05
CA LEU A 60 -10.19 -16.32 -7.71
C LEU A 60 -9.16 -16.77 -6.69
N LYS A 61 -8.78 -18.06 -6.71
CA LYS A 61 -7.71 -18.59 -5.85
C LYS A 61 -6.40 -17.86 -6.10
N GLN A 62 -6.13 -17.47 -7.34
CA GLN A 62 -4.94 -16.70 -7.67
C GLN A 62 -5.07 -15.22 -7.27
N GLU A 63 -6.23 -14.62 -7.52
CA GLU A 63 -6.56 -13.22 -7.21
C GLU A 63 -6.47 -12.94 -5.70
N LEU A 64 -6.95 -13.89 -4.89
CA LEU A 64 -6.97 -13.86 -3.43
C LEU A 64 -5.72 -14.50 -2.81
N ASP A 65 -4.74 -14.91 -3.62
CA ASP A 65 -3.55 -15.60 -3.13
C ASP A 65 -2.68 -14.68 -2.27
N MET A 66 -2.66 -14.96 -0.96
CA MET A 66 -1.85 -14.23 0.02
C MET A 66 -0.48 -14.86 0.30
N ARG A 67 0.00 -15.78 -0.55
CA ARG A 67 1.31 -16.45 -0.36
C ARG A 67 2.48 -15.50 -0.11
N ARG A 68 2.51 -14.32 -0.74
CA ARG A 68 3.57 -13.32 -0.50
C ARG A 68 3.58 -12.79 0.92
N PHE A 69 2.43 -12.77 1.59
CA PHE A 69 2.32 -12.38 2.99
C PHE A 69 2.59 -13.51 3.97
N LYS A 70 2.66 -14.77 3.53
CA LYS A 70 2.91 -15.90 4.44
C LYS A 70 4.21 -15.73 5.23
N THR A 71 5.26 -15.22 4.58
CA THR A 71 6.54 -14.95 5.25
C THR A 71 6.54 -13.61 5.99
N LEU A 72 5.76 -12.63 5.50
CA LEU A 72 5.60 -11.33 6.18
C LEU A 72 4.76 -11.41 7.44
N LEU A 73 3.92 -12.43 7.58
CA LEU A 73 2.94 -12.56 8.65
C LEU A 73 3.59 -12.48 10.04
N GLY A 74 4.77 -13.11 10.20
CA GLY A 74 5.51 -13.11 11.47
C GLY A 74 6.09 -11.75 11.88
N HIS A 75 6.24 -10.83 10.94
CA HIS A 75 6.82 -9.50 11.17
C HIS A 75 5.84 -8.37 10.84
N LEU A 76 4.56 -8.69 10.58
CA LEU A 76 3.57 -7.73 10.10
C LEU A 76 3.29 -6.60 11.11
N SER A 77 3.52 -6.88 12.40
CA SER A 77 3.49 -5.90 13.49
C SER A 77 4.49 -4.74 13.30
N TRP A 78 5.57 -4.94 12.55
CA TRP A 78 6.50 -3.86 12.21
C TRP A 78 5.90 -2.98 11.11
N ALA A 79 5.18 -3.58 10.16
CA ALA A 79 4.61 -2.87 9.01
C ALA A 79 3.35 -2.07 9.35
N GLY A 80 2.52 -2.56 10.26
CA GLY A 80 1.27 -1.92 10.66
C GLY A 80 0.80 -2.38 12.03
N PHE A 81 -0.25 -1.75 12.52
CA PHE A 81 -0.85 -2.08 13.80
C PHE A 81 -2.14 -2.89 13.62
N ILE A 82 -2.50 -3.64 14.65
CA ILE A 82 -3.76 -4.38 14.76
C ILE A 82 -4.88 -3.38 15.12
N TYR A 83 -5.21 -2.51 14.17
CA TYR A 83 -6.34 -1.59 14.26
C TYR A 83 -7.09 -1.57 12.93
N PRO A 84 -8.42 -1.37 12.96
CA PRO A 84 -9.19 -1.14 11.74
C PRO A 84 -8.64 0.06 10.98
N CYS A 85 -8.88 0.07 9.67
CA CYS A 85 -8.45 1.17 8.82
C CYS A 85 -9.19 2.46 9.21
N ARG A 86 -8.58 3.62 8.93
CA ARG A 86 -9.26 4.90 9.05
C ARG A 86 -10.30 5.04 7.94
N PRO A 87 -11.44 5.71 8.20
CA PRO A 87 -12.45 5.97 7.18
C PRO A 87 -11.92 6.87 6.06
N LEU A 88 -12.53 6.81 4.89
CA LEU A 88 -12.05 7.47 3.66
C LEU A 88 -11.92 8.99 3.81
N HIS A 89 -12.90 9.66 4.40
CA HIS A 89 -12.87 11.10 4.66
C HIS A 89 -11.68 11.50 5.53
N ALA A 90 -11.34 10.69 6.53
CA ALA A 90 -10.20 10.92 7.42
C ALA A 90 -8.87 10.71 6.69
N GLN A 91 -8.82 9.83 5.69
CA GLN A 91 -7.63 9.67 4.85
C GLN A 91 -7.45 10.85 3.90
N LEU A 92 -8.54 11.34 3.33
CA LEU A 92 -8.53 12.54 2.49
C LEU A 92 -8.16 13.80 3.29
N SER A 93 -8.63 13.93 4.53
CA SER A 93 -8.26 15.07 5.40
C SER A 93 -6.77 15.11 5.76
N ILE A 94 -6.12 13.95 5.83
CA ILE A 94 -4.65 13.83 5.99
C ILE A 94 -3.91 14.21 4.69
N GLY A 95 -4.62 14.39 3.58
CA GLY A 95 -4.05 14.70 2.28
C GLY A 95 -3.52 13.47 1.55
N ARG A 96 -4.08 12.29 1.83
CA ARG A 96 -3.75 11.05 1.09
C ARG A 96 -4.51 11.01 -0.24
N LYS A 97 -3.84 10.54 -1.27
CA LYS A 97 -4.46 10.24 -2.57
C LYS A 97 -4.83 8.77 -2.64
N LEU A 98 -6.10 8.49 -2.98
CA LEU A 98 -6.59 7.15 -3.22
C LEU A 98 -6.10 6.65 -4.60
N VAL A 99 -5.60 5.42 -4.65
CA VAL A 99 -5.10 4.80 -5.89
C VAL A 99 -5.71 3.41 -6.02
N ILE A 100 -6.50 3.23 -7.06
CA ILE A 100 -7.13 1.96 -7.38
C ILE A 100 -6.06 0.96 -7.83
N ASN A 101 -6.07 -0.23 -7.25
CA ASN A 101 -5.18 -1.32 -7.62
C ASN A 101 -5.86 -2.67 -7.45
N GLU A 102 -6.04 -3.41 -8.54
CA GLU A 102 -6.72 -4.71 -8.51
C GLU A 102 -6.01 -5.77 -7.66
N ARG A 103 -4.74 -5.59 -7.32
CA ARG A 103 -4.03 -6.62 -6.57
C ARG A 103 -4.45 -6.65 -5.10
N THR A 104 -4.98 -7.79 -4.66
CA THR A 104 -5.43 -8.00 -3.27
C THR A 104 -4.28 -7.81 -2.28
N ASP A 105 -3.04 -8.12 -2.67
CA ASP A 105 -1.86 -7.97 -1.83
C ASP A 105 -1.51 -6.49 -1.52
N LEU A 106 -1.89 -5.55 -2.39
CA LEU A 106 -1.67 -4.12 -2.20
C LEU A 106 -2.83 -3.37 -1.55
N HIS A 107 -3.96 -4.02 -1.32
CA HIS A 107 -5.09 -3.41 -0.61
C HIS A 107 -4.65 -2.91 0.80
N LEU A 108 -5.04 -1.68 1.16
CA LEU A 108 -4.65 -1.02 2.41
C LEU A 108 -3.14 -0.78 2.61
N VAL A 109 -2.35 -0.83 1.55
CA VAL A 109 -0.92 -0.49 1.62
C VAL A 109 -0.72 1.00 1.41
N LEU A 110 0.01 1.62 2.32
CA LEU A 110 0.33 3.03 2.34
C LEU A 110 1.74 3.31 1.84
N ASP A 111 1.83 4.16 0.84
CA ASP A 111 3.09 4.83 0.48
C ASP A 111 3.12 6.23 1.10
N ASN A 112 3.81 6.35 2.24
CA ASN A 112 4.02 7.63 2.91
C ASN A 112 4.82 8.63 2.06
N THR A 113 5.68 8.11 1.18
CA THR A 113 6.56 8.92 0.32
C THR A 113 5.76 9.69 -0.70
N SER A 114 4.79 9.01 -1.33
CA SER A 114 3.91 9.58 -2.34
C SER A 114 2.56 10.02 -1.80
N LYS A 115 2.31 9.85 -0.49
CA LYS A 115 1.01 10.00 0.19
C LYS A 115 -0.13 9.22 -0.50
N ARG A 116 0.16 8.01 -0.99
CA ARG A 116 -0.81 7.19 -1.74
C ARG A 116 -1.32 6.05 -0.87
N LEU A 117 -2.62 5.80 -0.92
CA LEU A 117 -3.22 4.57 -0.40
C LEU A 117 -3.67 3.71 -1.57
N TYR A 118 -3.20 2.46 -1.60
CA TYR A 118 -3.61 1.48 -2.58
C TYR A 118 -4.87 0.75 -2.10
N LEU A 119 -5.94 0.82 -2.88
CA LEU A 119 -7.20 0.16 -2.58
C LEU A 119 -7.60 -0.72 -3.75
N LYS A 120 -7.91 -1.98 -3.45
CA LYS A 120 -8.57 -2.89 -4.39
C LYS A 120 -10.06 -2.56 -4.44
N PRO A 121 -10.64 -2.18 -5.60
CA PRO A 121 -12.07 -1.94 -5.73
C PRO A 121 -12.83 -3.24 -5.45
N ILE A 122 -14.09 -3.14 -5.03
CA ILE A 122 -14.95 -4.30 -4.80
C ILE A 122 -15.50 -4.75 -6.17
N PRO A 123 -15.13 -5.93 -6.71
CA PRO A 123 -15.76 -6.41 -7.95
C PRO A 123 -17.28 -6.53 -7.80
N GLY A 124 -18.02 -6.27 -8.87
CA GLY A 124 -19.49 -6.41 -8.85
C GLY A 124 -19.98 -7.81 -8.49
N ILE A 125 -19.16 -8.84 -8.76
CA ILE A 125 -19.41 -10.25 -8.38
C ILE A 125 -19.62 -10.42 -6.87
N LEU A 126 -19.07 -9.51 -6.06
CA LEU A 126 -19.06 -9.64 -4.60
C LEU A 126 -20.41 -9.40 -3.94
N PHE A 127 -21.37 -8.78 -4.64
CA PHE A 127 -22.71 -8.54 -4.13
C PHE A 127 -23.64 -9.76 -4.30
N ILE A 128 -23.11 -10.87 -4.83
CA ILE A 128 -23.83 -12.14 -4.94
C ILE A 128 -23.70 -12.88 -3.60
N PRO A 129 -24.80 -13.15 -2.86
CA PRO A 129 -24.77 -13.67 -1.49
C PRO A 129 -23.97 -14.96 -1.28
N GLN A 130 -24.01 -15.84 -2.28
CA GLN A 130 -23.35 -17.15 -2.26
C GLN A 130 -21.82 -17.05 -2.35
N PHE A 131 -21.29 -15.91 -2.80
CA PHE A 131 -19.87 -15.78 -3.16
C PHE A 131 -19.03 -15.12 -2.08
N TRP A 132 -19.57 -14.11 -1.40
CA TRP A 132 -18.80 -13.35 -0.41
C TRP A 132 -18.61 -14.09 0.91
N THR A 133 -19.53 -14.99 1.27
CA THR A 133 -19.47 -15.79 2.51
C THR A 133 -18.30 -16.76 2.53
N GLU A 134 -17.93 -17.33 1.38
CA GLU A 134 -16.88 -18.35 1.29
C GLU A 134 -15.48 -17.74 1.01
N TYR A 135 -15.38 -16.71 0.16
CA TYR A 135 -14.08 -16.25 -0.34
C TYR A 135 -13.68 -14.84 0.10
N LEU A 136 -14.60 -14.05 0.68
CA LEU A 136 -14.43 -12.61 0.63
C LEU A 136 -14.79 -11.77 1.86
N SER A 137 -15.21 -12.43 2.93
CA SER A 137 -15.41 -11.84 4.26
C SER A 137 -14.26 -10.90 4.68
N CYS A 138 -13.02 -11.26 4.32
CA CYS A 138 -11.81 -10.48 4.63
C CYS A 138 -11.77 -9.09 3.98
N LEU A 139 -12.10 -8.99 2.68
CA LEU A 139 -12.05 -7.72 1.96
C LEU A 139 -13.21 -6.82 2.37
N LEU A 140 -14.39 -7.42 2.59
CA LEU A 140 -15.56 -6.68 3.01
C LEU A 140 -15.35 -6.07 4.40
N PHE A 141 -14.71 -6.80 5.31
CA PHE A 141 -14.32 -6.30 6.63
C PHE A 141 -13.41 -5.06 6.57
N SER A 142 -12.41 -5.04 5.68
CA SER A 142 -11.60 -3.83 5.49
C SER A 142 -12.43 -2.64 5.00
N TYR A 143 -13.46 -2.89 4.20
CA TYR A 143 -14.33 -1.84 3.68
C TYR A 143 -15.35 -1.31 4.70
N THR A 144 -15.78 -2.11 5.68
CA THR A 144 -16.66 -1.61 6.75
C THR A 144 -15.97 -0.54 7.59
N ALA A 145 -14.66 -0.68 7.79
CA ALA A 145 -13.82 0.33 8.46
C ALA A 145 -13.51 1.55 7.57
N LEU A 146 -13.43 1.37 6.24
CA LEU A 146 -13.20 2.48 5.30
C LEU A 146 -14.46 3.33 5.07
N ILE A 147 -15.63 2.68 5.00
CA ILE A 147 -16.93 3.29 4.68
C ILE A 147 -17.81 3.23 5.92
N SER A 148 -17.46 4.04 6.92
CA SER A 148 -18.20 4.10 8.19
C SER A 148 -19.35 5.12 8.12
N TYR A 149 -19.19 6.19 7.34
CA TYR A 149 -20.18 7.26 7.22
C TYR A 149 -20.75 7.35 5.80
N GLU A 150 -21.90 8.01 5.67
CA GLU A 150 -22.54 8.23 4.37
C GLU A 150 -21.66 9.10 3.44
N SER A 151 -20.91 10.06 4.01
CA SER A 151 -19.93 10.84 3.25
C SER A 151 -18.83 9.95 2.63
N ASP A 152 -18.35 8.95 3.37
CA ASP A 152 -17.37 7.98 2.86
C ASP A 152 -17.94 7.15 1.73
N PHE A 153 -19.24 6.85 1.77
CA PHE A 153 -19.91 6.09 0.73
C PHE A 153 -19.95 6.87 -0.59
N TYR A 154 -20.27 8.17 -0.55
CA TYR A 154 -20.21 9.01 -1.75
C TYR A 154 -18.77 9.16 -2.27
N ILE A 155 -17.78 9.27 -1.37
CA ILE A 155 -16.36 9.27 -1.75
C ILE A 155 -15.99 7.95 -2.45
N ALA A 156 -16.39 6.81 -1.89
CA ALA A 156 -16.12 5.49 -2.46
C ALA A 156 -16.77 5.31 -3.84
N LYS A 157 -17.99 5.83 -4.04
CA LYS A 157 -18.64 5.87 -5.36
C LYS A 157 -17.91 6.77 -6.35
N ALA A 158 -17.49 7.96 -5.93
CA ALA A 158 -16.76 8.91 -6.77
C ALA A 158 -15.42 8.34 -7.25
N GLU A 159 -14.75 7.55 -6.41
CA GLU A 159 -13.48 6.88 -6.70
C GLU A 159 -13.66 5.48 -7.32
N HIS A 160 -14.87 5.09 -7.72
CA HIS A 160 -15.19 3.81 -8.34
C HIS A 160 -14.73 2.58 -7.53
N LEU A 161 -14.69 2.68 -6.20
CA LEU A 161 -14.36 1.56 -5.32
C LEU A 161 -15.55 0.62 -5.11
N LEU A 162 -16.77 1.17 -5.21
CA LEU A 162 -18.02 0.44 -5.15
C LEU A 162 -18.69 0.38 -6.53
N PRO A 163 -19.40 -0.71 -6.85
CA PRO A 163 -20.26 -0.75 -8.02
C PRO A 163 -21.36 0.30 -7.95
N ALA A 164 -21.71 0.90 -9.09
CA ALA A 164 -22.70 1.97 -9.17
C ALA A 164 -24.10 1.56 -8.69
N GLN A 165 -24.41 0.27 -8.70
CA GLN A 165 -25.71 -0.31 -8.36
C GLN A 165 -26.01 -0.35 -6.87
N VAL A 166 -25.01 -0.12 -6.02
CA VAL A 166 -25.14 -0.29 -4.57
C VAL A 166 -25.61 1.02 -3.96
N ASP A 167 -26.65 1.00 -3.14
CA ASP A 167 -27.11 2.16 -2.37
C ASP A 167 -26.72 2.09 -0.90
N TRP A 168 -26.79 3.22 -0.20
CA TRP A 168 -26.41 3.30 1.22
C TRP A 168 -27.19 2.31 2.12
N PRO A 169 -28.53 2.15 1.99
CA PRO A 169 -29.27 1.16 2.77
C PRO A 169 -28.83 -0.28 2.47
N GLN A 170 -28.49 -0.57 1.20
CA GLN A 170 -27.98 -1.89 0.81
C GLN A 170 -26.60 -2.14 1.42
N TRP A 171 -25.73 -1.12 1.46
CA TRP A 171 -24.45 -1.19 2.15
C TRP A 171 -24.62 -1.48 3.64
N GLN A 172 -25.53 -0.78 4.32
CA GLN A 172 -25.84 -1.02 5.74
C GLN A 172 -26.33 -2.45 5.99
N SER A 173 -27.19 -2.98 5.12
CA SER A 173 -27.64 -4.38 5.18
C SER A 173 -26.48 -5.37 5.04
N ILE A 174 -25.54 -5.11 4.13
CA ILE A 174 -24.36 -5.97 3.93
C ILE A 174 -23.45 -5.94 5.16
N VAL A 175 -23.19 -4.76 5.72
CA VAL A 175 -22.38 -4.62 6.95
C VAL A 175 -23.03 -5.36 8.12
N HIS A 176 -24.36 -5.29 8.24
CA HIS A 176 -25.12 -6.01 9.26
C HIS A 176 -25.01 -7.53 9.09
N GLN A 177 -25.11 -8.04 7.85
CA GLN A 177 -24.99 -9.47 7.56
C GLN A 177 -23.58 -10.03 7.79
N LEU A 178 -22.55 -9.18 7.77
CA LEU A 178 -21.15 -9.58 7.93
C LEU A 178 -20.80 -10.00 9.37
N ASP A 179 -21.62 -9.65 10.38
CA ASP A 179 -21.36 -9.85 11.81
C ASP A 179 -19.92 -9.50 12.20
N THR A 180 -19.63 -8.19 12.24
CA THR A 180 -18.29 -7.64 12.50
C THR A 180 -17.68 -8.05 13.84
N THR A 181 -18.48 -8.57 14.77
CA THR A 181 -18.03 -8.94 16.12
C THR A 181 -17.30 -10.29 16.11
N ASN A 182 -17.83 -11.27 15.38
CA ASN A 182 -17.28 -12.62 15.37
C ASN A 182 -16.33 -12.90 14.21
N ILE A 183 -16.13 -11.96 13.29
CA ILE A 183 -15.49 -12.26 12.01
C ILE A 183 -13.97 -12.58 12.07
N TYR A 184 -13.27 -12.19 13.14
CA TYR A 184 -11.81 -12.29 13.24
C TYR A 184 -11.24 -13.70 13.03
N HIS A 185 -11.97 -14.76 13.41
CA HIS A 185 -11.51 -16.16 13.22
C HIS A 185 -11.65 -16.65 11.77
N LYS A 186 -12.49 -15.99 10.96
CA LYS A 186 -12.69 -16.31 9.54
C LYS A 186 -11.80 -15.49 8.61
N ILE A 187 -11.12 -14.48 9.15
CA ILE A 187 -10.33 -13.53 8.37
C ILE A 187 -8.87 -13.96 8.28
N HIS A 188 -8.30 -13.85 7.07
CA HIS A 188 -6.87 -14.05 6.88
C HIS A 188 -6.07 -13.01 7.70
N PRO A 189 -5.05 -13.39 8.50
CA PRO A 189 -4.41 -12.51 9.49
C PRO A 189 -3.88 -11.18 8.93
N ARG A 190 -3.56 -11.13 7.64
CA ARG A 190 -3.23 -9.89 6.93
C ARG A 190 -4.27 -8.77 7.12
N PHE A 191 -5.56 -9.08 7.04
CA PHE A 191 -6.64 -8.07 7.06
C PHE A 191 -7.04 -7.62 8.47
N ILE A 192 -6.48 -8.28 9.51
CA ILE A 192 -6.56 -7.79 10.88
C ILE A 192 -5.77 -6.48 11.02
N TYR A 193 -4.71 -6.34 10.22
CA TYR A 193 -3.95 -5.10 10.11
C TYR A 193 -4.65 -4.18 9.12
N GLY A 194 -5.11 -3.03 9.58
CA GLY A 194 -5.70 -2.01 8.72
C GLY A 194 -4.65 -1.42 7.78
N GLU A 195 -3.89 -0.45 8.27
CA GLU A 195 -2.96 0.31 7.43
C GLU A 195 -1.53 -0.25 7.47
N LEU A 196 -1.04 -0.79 6.35
CA LEU A 196 0.31 -1.32 6.23
C LEU A 196 1.24 -0.33 5.51
N ARG A 197 2.36 0.06 6.13
CA ARG A 197 3.31 0.98 5.51
C ARG A 197 4.23 0.24 4.52
N LEU A 198 4.22 0.67 3.26
CA LEU A 198 4.99 0.10 2.16
C LEU A 198 6.49 0.05 2.48
N MET A 199 7.06 1.16 2.96
CA MET A 199 8.49 1.24 3.31
C MET A 199 8.90 0.21 4.38
N ARG A 200 7.99 -0.11 5.31
CA ARG A 200 8.25 -1.08 6.37
C ARG A 200 8.08 -2.52 5.87
N ILE A 201 7.11 -2.78 5.01
CA ILE A 201 6.99 -4.07 4.31
C ILE A 201 8.27 -4.34 3.51
N ASP A 202 8.70 -3.34 2.75
CA ASP A 202 9.91 -3.38 1.94
C ASP A 202 11.16 -3.61 2.81
N ALA A 203 11.27 -2.96 3.98
CA ALA A 203 12.34 -3.21 4.94
C ALA A 203 12.30 -4.62 5.55
N ILE A 204 11.12 -5.15 5.88
CA ILE A 204 10.98 -6.53 6.37
C ILE A 204 11.42 -7.52 5.28
N LEU A 205 11.02 -7.30 4.02
CA LEU A 205 11.42 -8.16 2.91
C LEU A 205 12.95 -8.20 2.73
N MET A 206 13.62 -7.07 2.94
CA MET A 206 15.08 -6.98 2.97
C MET A 206 15.67 -7.77 4.14
N LEU A 207 15.18 -7.54 5.35
CA LEU A 207 15.71 -8.13 6.57
C LEU A 207 15.50 -9.66 6.63
N THR A 208 14.38 -10.16 6.12
CA THR A 208 14.08 -11.59 6.07
C THR A 208 14.78 -12.31 4.91
N GLY A 209 15.58 -11.60 4.09
CA GLY A 209 16.43 -12.21 3.06
C GLY A 209 15.69 -12.79 1.85
N GLN A 210 14.38 -12.60 1.74
CA GLN A 210 13.60 -13.10 0.59
C GLN A 210 13.81 -12.28 -0.67
N ARG A 211 14.07 -10.98 -0.53
CA ARG A 211 14.42 -10.07 -1.62
C ARG A 211 15.40 -9.04 -1.11
N LEU A 212 16.56 -8.95 -1.76
CA LEU A 212 17.56 -7.92 -1.46
C LEU A 212 17.12 -6.52 -1.93
N ILE A 213 16.01 -6.42 -2.66
CA ILE A 213 15.50 -5.17 -3.24
C ILE A 213 14.03 -4.97 -2.86
N PRO A 214 13.66 -3.78 -2.35
CA PRO A 214 12.30 -3.48 -1.93
C PRO A 214 11.48 -3.16 -3.18
N SER A 215 10.39 -3.88 -3.40
CA SER A 215 9.42 -3.50 -4.44
C SER A 215 8.17 -4.34 -4.29
N PHE A 216 7.47 -4.13 -3.18
CA PHE A 216 6.14 -4.69 -3.02
C PHE A 216 5.13 -4.05 -4.02
N ALA A 217 5.26 -2.75 -4.31
CA ALA A 217 4.34 -1.98 -5.17
C ALA A 217 4.86 -1.58 -6.57
N GLY A 218 6.16 -1.74 -6.90
CA GLY A 218 6.67 -1.46 -8.25
C GLY A 218 8.10 -0.89 -8.27
N ARG A 219 8.93 -1.45 -9.15
CA ARG A 219 10.40 -1.59 -8.97
C ARG A 219 11.26 -0.39 -9.38
N TRP A 220 10.72 0.63 -10.04
CA TRP A 220 11.55 1.66 -10.70
C TRP A 220 11.30 3.10 -10.26
N ASN A 221 10.11 3.43 -9.74
CA ASN A 221 9.82 4.80 -9.29
C ASN A 221 10.40 5.12 -7.91
N GLN A 222 10.76 4.10 -7.12
CA GLN A 222 11.23 4.30 -5.74
C GLN A 222 12.66 4.84 -5.67
N TYR A 223 13.57 4.47 -6.58
CA TYR A 223 14.95 4.96 -6.55
C TYR A 223 15.03 6.47 -6.80
N ARG A 224 14.36 6.95 -7.87
CA ARG A 224 14.25 8.38 -8.16
C ARG A 224 13.64 9.13 -6.99
N THR A 225 12.52 8.63 -6.47
CA THR A 225 11.80 9.26 -5.35
C THR A 225 12.63 9.28 -4.06
N PHE A 226 13.40 8.22 -3.77
CA PHE A 226 14.29 8.15 -2.63
C PHE A 226 15.39 9.22 -2.73
N VAL A 227 16.05 9.33 -3.88
CA VAL A 227 17.08 10.36 -4.08
C VAL A 227 16.45 11.74 -3.97
N THR A 228 15.36 12.03 -4.69
CA THR A 228 14.73 13.37 -4.67
C THR A 228 14.26 13.79 -3.28
N ASN A 229 13.75 12.86 -2.47
CA ASN A 229 13.25 13.17 -1.13
C ASN A 229 14.37 13.38 -0.11
N ASN A 230 15.54 12.78 -0.34
CA ASN A 230 16.70 12.93 0.55
C ASN A 230 17.68 14.01 0.09
N VAL A 231 17.58 14.49 -1.17
CA VAL A 231 18.44 15.56 -1.70
C VAL A 231 18.40 16.80 -0.82
N THR A 232 17.23 17.21 -0.30
CA THR A 232 17.13 18.38 0.58
C THR A 232 17.95 18.19 1.86
N TYR A 233 17.89 17.02 2.49
CA TYR A 233 18.66 16.74 3.71
C TYR A 233 20.16 16.66 3.43
N ILE A 234 20.56 16.00 2.34
CA ILE A 234 21.97 15.89 1.91
C ILE A 234 22.53 17.28 1.57
N ALA A 235 21.78 18.09 0.82
CA ALA A 235 22.17 19.44 0.45
C ALA A 235 22.27 20.34 1.70
N THR A 236 21.28 20.27 2.59
CA THR A 236 21.30 21.01 3.87
C THR A 236 22.53 20.65 4.69
N ALA A 237 22.79 19.36 4.92
CA ALA A 237 23.98 18.91 5.64
C ALA A 237 25.27 19.39 4.96
N THR A 238 25.36 19.27 3.63
CA THR A 238 26.53 19.72 2.85
C THR A 238 26.78 21.22 3.00
N VAL A 239 25.72 22.04 2.93
CA VAL A 239 25.81 23.50 3.12
C VAL A 239 26.25 23.84 4.54
N PHE A 240 25.67 23.19 5.56
CA PHE A 240 26.07 23.40 6.96
C PHE A 240 27.53 22.99 7.20
N THR A 241 27.97 21.85 6.68
CA THR A 241 29.37 21.43 6.75
C THR A 241 30.30 22.42 6.05
N GLY A 242 29.94 22.89 4.85
CA GLY A 242 30.69 23.92 4.13
C GLY A 242 30.78 25.25 4.91
N LEU A 243 29.69 25.65 5.58
CA LEU A 243 29.65 26.85 6.41
C LEU A 243 30.57 26.72 7.64
N ILE A 244 30.57 25.57 8.31
CA ILE A 244 31.49 25.29 9.43
C ILE A 244 32.94 25.34 8.96
N LEU A 245 33.26 24.70 7.82
CA LEU A 245 34.59 24.73 7.24
C LEU A 245 35.03 26.17 6.91
N ALA A 246 34.15 26.96 6.30
CA ALA A 246 34.44 28.36 5.97
C ALA A 246 34.69 29.19 7.24
N ALA A 247 33.88 29.03 8.28
CA ALA A 247 34.08 29.71 9.55
C ALA A 247 35.42 29.35 10.21
N MET A 248 35.83 28.08 10.14
CA MET A 248 37.14 27.63 10.63
C MET A 248 38.29 28.23 9.82
N GLN A 249 38.16 28.31 8.49
CA GLN A 249 39.14 28.94 7.61
C GLN A 249 39.28 30.45 7.88
N VAL A 250 38.17 31.14 8.19
CA VAL A 250 38.19 32.55 8.63
C VAL A 250 38.84 32.69 10.01
N GLY A 251 38.67 31.73 10.92
CA GLY A 251 39.38 31.73 12.20
C GLY A 251 40.89 31.69 12.01
N LEU A 252 41.39 30.84 11.11
CA LEU A 252 42.82 30.72 10.79
C LEU A 252 43.42 31.99 10.14
N SER A 253 42.61 32.88 9.57
CA SER A 253 43.09 34.13 8.98
C SER A 253 43.23 35.28 9.99
N THR A 254 42.72 35.11 11.22
CA THR A 254 42.86 36.12 12.29
C THR A 254 44.15 35.93 13.10
N ASP A 255 44.85 37.03 13.40
CA ASP A 255 46.16 36.97 14.07
C ASP A 255 46.13 36.29 15.45
N ARG A 256 45.03 36.41 16.19
CA ARG A 256 44.84 35.79 17.52
C ARG A 256 44.72 34.27 17.49
N LEU A 257 43.98 33.73 16.52
CA LEU A 257 43.71 32.28 16.42
C LEU A 257 44.79 31.59 15.58
N LYS A 258 45.39 32.30 14.62
CA LYS A 258 46.53 31.84 13.84
C LYS A 258 47.75 31.57 14.71
N SER A 259 47.98 32.30 15.81
CA SER A 259 49.14 32.04 16.68
C SER A 259 48.97 30.83 17.62
N SER A 260 47.76 30.28 17.73
CA SER A 260 47.48 29.13 18.60
C SER A 260 47.70 27.80 17.88
N ARG A 261 48.73 27.04 18.28
CA ARG A 261 49.01 25.70 17.72
C ARG A 261 47.85 24.72 17.90
N ALA A 262 47.11 24.82 19.02
CA ALA A 262 45.96 23.95 19.27
C ALA A 262 44.84 24.18 18.25
N TYR A 263 44.62 25.44 17.86
CA TYR A 263 43.59 25.80 16.88
C TYR A 263 44.00 25.38 15.45
N GLN A 264 45.27 25.58 15.09
CA GLN A 264 45.81 25.11 13.80
C GLN A 264 45.67 23.60 13.65
N ALA A 265 46.12 22.81 14.64
CA ALA A 265 46.03 21.36 14.61
C ALA A 265 44.58 20.85 14.53
N ALA A 266 43.66 21.47 15.28
CA ALA A 266 42.24 21.13 15.23
C ALA A 266 41.63 21.44 13.85
N SER A 267 42.00 22.57 13.25
CA SER A 267 41.47 22.97 11.94
C SER A 267 42.02 22.13 10.78
N GLU A 268 43.30 21.78 10.81
CA GLU A 268 43.90 20.87 9.84
C GLU A 268 43.30 19.47 9.95
N GLY A 269 43.17 18.95 11.18
CA GLY A 269 42.56 17.64 11.43
C GLY A 269 41.11 17.57 10.95
N PHE A 270 40.30 18.60 11.21
CA PHE A 270 38.91 18.65 10.77
C PHE A 270 38.75 18.77 9.25
N ASN A 271 39.63 19.52 8.57
CA ASN A 271 39.65 19.60 7.11
C ASN A 271 39.93 18.22 6.49
N VAL A 272 40.99 17.55 6.94
CA VAL A 272 41.36 16.21 6.44
C VAL A 272 40.24 15.21 6.71
N PHE A 273 39.68 15.22 7.93
CA PHE A 273 38.55 14.38 8.30
C PHE A 273 37.34 14.60 7.38
N THR A 274 36.98 15.86 7.11
CA THR A 274 35.80 16.17 6.29
C THR A 274 35.99 15.72 4.84
N ILE A 275 37.18 15.90 4.26
CA ILE A 275 37.49 15.43 2.90
C ILE A 275 37.40 13.89 2.84
N LEU A 276 38.05 13.20 3.77
CA LEU A 276 38.02 11.73 3.82
C LEU A 276 36.61 11.19 4.04
N PHE A 277 35.83 11.83 4.92
CA PHE A 277 34.45 11.46 5.18
C PHE A 277 33.57 11.61 3.93
N LEU A 278 33.67 12.73 3.20
CA LEU A 278 32.92 12.93 1.97
C LEU A 278 33.29 11.90 0.90
N LEU A 279 34.59 11.64 0.70
CA LEU A 279 35.05 10.62 -0.24
C LEU A 279 34.55 9.22 0.12
N TRP A 280 34.64 8.85 1.40
CA TRP A 280 34.14 7.58 1.88
C TRP A 280 32.61 7.46 1.73
N PHE A 281 31.86 8.49 2.13
CA PHE A 281 30.40 8.50 2.07
C PHE A 281 29.89 8.38 0.63
N PHE A 282 30.40 9.21 -0.29
CA PHE A 282 29.98 9.15 -1.70
C PHE A 282 30.48 7.87 -2.40
N GLY A 283 31.66 7.39 -2.05
CA GLY A 283 32.20 6.11 -2.55
C GLY A 283 31.34 4.92 -2.10
N ALA A 284 31.06 4.82 -0.80
CA ALA A 284 30.21 3.78 -0.23
C ALA A 284 28.79 3.82 -0.80
N LEU A 285 28.20 5.01 -0.93
CA LEU A 285 26.89 5.20 -1.55
C LEU A 285 26.90 4.71 -3.01
N SER A 286 27.92 5.08 -3.79
CA SER A 286 28.04 4.66 -5.20
C SER A 286 28.18 3.14 -5.34
N LEU A 287 29.00 2.51 -4.49
CA LEU A 287 29.15 1.05 -4.45
C LEU A 287 27.86 0.34 -4.07
N PHE A 288 27.14 0.85 -3.06
CA PHE A 288 25.84 0.32 -2.65
C PHE A 288 24.82 0.37 -3.79
N LEU A 289 24.77 1.49 -4.51
CA LEU A 289 23.87 1.65 -5.66
C LEU A 289 24.24 0.74 -6.83
N ALA A 290 25.54 0.60 -7.12
CA ALA A 290 26.02 -0.33 -8.14
C ALA A 290 25.68 -1.78 -7.77
N TRP A 291 25.86 -2.17 -6.50
CA TRP A 291 25.49 -3.48 -5.98
C TRP A 291 23.99 -3.77 -6.17
N VAL A 292 23.12 -2.84 -5.78
CA VAL A 292 21.67 -2.96 -5.99
C VAL A 292 21.32 -3.07 -7.48
N PHE A 293 21.98 -2.30 -8.34
CA PHE A 293 21.78 -2.37 -9.78
C PHE A 293 22.16 -3.73 -10.37
N VAL A 294 23.32 -4.27 -10.00
CA VAL A 294 23.80 -5.59 -10.45
C VAL A 294 22.82 -6.69 -10.04
N LEU A 295 22.35 -6.67 -8.78
CA LEU A 295 21.35 -7.63 -8.31
C LEU A 295 20.03 -7.54 -9.10
N ASN A 296 19.57 -6.33 -9.42
CA ASN A 296 18.37 -6.13 -10.24
C ASN A 296 18.56 -6.69 -11.66
N CYS A 297 19.73 -6.43 -12.28
CA CYS A 297 20.08 -7.01 -13.56
C CYS A 297 20.10 -8.55 -13.52
N PHE A 298 20.63 -9.13 -12.44
CA PHE A 298 20.67 -10.59 -12.27
C PHE A 298 19.27 -11.19 -12.11
N GLU A 299 18.42 -10.62 -11.25
CA GLU A 299 17.03 -11.05 -11.09
C GLU A 299 16.24 -10.94 -12.40
N ARG A 300 16.45 -9.85 -13.15
CA ARG A 300 15.81 -9.64 -14.45
C ARG A 300 16.25 -10.70 -15.46
N ARG A 301 17.56 -10.96 -15.57
CA ARG A 301 18.09 -12.03 -16.45
C ARG A 301 17.53 -13.41 -16.08
N LYS A 302 17.43 -13.73 -14.79
CA LYS A 302 16.85 -15.01 -14.33
C LYS A 302 15.37 -15.13 -14.71
N SER A 303 14.60 -14.06 -14.56
CA SER A 303 13.19 -14.02 -14.98
C SER A 303 13.04 -14.13 -16.50
N ASP A 304 13.89 -13.42 -17.25
CA ASP A 304 13.87 -13.44 -18.71
C ASP A 304 14.27 -14.82 -19.26
N LYS A 305 15.26 -15.49 -18.66
CA LYS A 305 15.68 -16.85 -19.05
C LYS A 305 14.54 -17.85 -18.91
N LYS A 306 13.89 -17.91 -17.74
CA LYS A 306 12.73 -18.79 -17.50
C LYS A 306 11.60 -18.56 -18.49
N ARG A 307 11.38 -17.30 -18.86
CA ARG A 307 10.34 -16.94 -19.83
C ARG A 307 10.70 -17.36 -21.25
N ARG A 308 11.98 -17.24 -21.65
CA ARG A 308 12.46 -17.74 -22.93
C ARG A 308 12.37 -19.26 -23.02
N GLU A 309 12.72 -19.97 -21.94
CA GLU A 309 12.57 -21.43 -21.85
C GLU A 309 11.10 -21.85 -21.99
N HIS A 310 10.16 -21.12 -21.36
CA HIS A 310 8.72 -21.35 -21.51
C HIS A 310 8.25 -21.17 -22.96
N PHE A 311 8.68 -20.11 -23.64
CA PHE A 311 8.34 -19.91 -25.07
C PHE A 311 8.95 -20.94 -26.00
N GLN A 312 10.08 -21.57 -25.63
CA GLN A 312 10.70 -22.63 -26.41
C GLN A 312 10.05 -24.01 -26.20
N ALA A 313 9.21 -24.15 -25.16
CA ALA A 313 8.50 -25.39 -24.85
C ALA A 313 7.15 -25.53 -25.59
N TYR A 314 6.73 -24.49 -26.32
CA TYR A 314 5.59 -24.46 -27.24
C TYR A 314 6.08 -24.47 -28.68
#